data_AF-A0A317HJ52-F1
#
_entry.id   AF-A0A317HJ52-F1
#
_cell.length_a   1.000
_cell.length_b   1.000
_cell.length_c   1.000
_cell.angle_alpha   90.00
_cell.angle_beta   90.00
_cell.angle_gamma   90.00
#
_symmetry.space_group_name_H-M   'P 1'
#
loop_
_entity.id
_entity.type
_entity.pdbx_description
1 polymer ?
#
loop_
_entity_poly.entity_id
_entity_poly.type
_entity_poly.pdbx_seq_one_letter_code
_entity_poly.pdbx_strand_id
1 'polypeptide(L)'
;MTPREVEEYRALRATIRERGSVRIYLFVAVLAAWAAATIATTTLVTLPVATLLPLLLLAGGFEAIFQLHTGVERIGRYLQVFYGDVDDSVPVREWERTAMDYGRSFPGGSDSLFTLFFFFATVINFVPVMLAVPEPQPIELVVAGGVHALFAGRLVIARRYSGRQRALDLERFHQMRRAIGAGGPVGREGQQNGP
;
A
#
# COMPACT_ATOMS: atom_id res chain seq x y z
N MET A 1 22.47 20.81 6.71
CA MET A 1 22.30 19.41 7.15
C MET A 1 23.58 18.89 7.77
N THR A 2 23.50 18.18 8.88
CA THR A 2 24.63 17.46 9.50
C THR A 2 25.00 16.21 8.68
N PRO A 3 26.21 15.64 8.80
CA PRO A 3 26.57 14.39 8.13
C PRO A 3 25.60 13.24 8.42
N ARG A 4 25.12 13.15 9.67
CA ARG A 4 24.12 12.17 10.11
C ARG A 4 22.79 12.35 9.38
N GLU A 5 22.31 13.59 9.22
CA GLU A 5 21.06 13.89 8.51
C GLU A 5 21.14 13.51 7.03
N VAL A 6 22.29 13.71 6.39
CA VAL A 6 22.52 13.30 5.00
C VAL A 6 22.48 11.79 4.86
N GLU A 7 23.08 11.05 5.80
CA GLU A 7 23.05 9.59 5.82
C GLU A 7 21.63 9.04 6.02
N GLU A 8 20.89 9.59 6.99
CA GLU A 8 19.47 9.24 7.23
C GLU A 8 18.63 9.49 5.97
N TYR A 9 18.75 10.68 5.36
CA TYR A 9 18.03 11.02 4.12
C TYR A 9 18.32 10.00 2.99
N ARG A 10 19.60 9.65 2.79
CA ARG A 10 20.02 8.67 1.78
C ARG A 10 19.46 7.28 2.06
N ALA A 11 19.52 6.83 3.31
CA ALA A 11 18.99 5.54 3.73
C ALA A 11 17.48 5.44 3.46
N LEU A 12 16.71 6.45 3.87
CA LEU A 12 15.26 6.50 3.65
C LEU A 12 14.89 6.52 2.17
N ARG A 13 15.62 7.27 1.34
CA ARG A 13 15.43 7.29 -0.12
C ARG A 13 15.75 5.93 -0.74
N ALA A 14 16.80 5.26 -0.28
CA ALA A 14 17.13 3.92 -0.74
C ALA A 14 15.99 2.94 -0.41
N THR A 15 15.43 3.00 0.80
CA THR A 15 14.27 2.18 1.20
C THR A 15 13.03 2.45 0.34
N ILE A 16 12.73 3.72 0.03
CA ILE A 16 11.62 4.07 -0.88
C ILE A 16 11.81 3.40 -2.25
N ARG A 17 13.01 3.50 -2.82
CA ARG A 17 13.33 2.92 -4.13
C ARG A 17 13.19 1.40 -4.11
N GLU A 18 13.80 0.74 -3.13
CA GLU A 18 13.77 -0.72 -2.98
C GLU A 18 12.34 -1.24 -2.85
N ARG A 19 11.55 -0.70 -1.92
CA ARG A 19 10.16 -1.11 -1.72
C ARG A 19 9.28 -0.80 -2.92
N GLY A 20 9.56 0.30 -3.64
CA GLY A 20 8.90 0.64 -4.90
C GLY A 20 9.06 -0.46 -5.96
N SER A 21 10.29 -0.96 -6.14
CA SER A 21 10.59 -2.07 -7.05
C SER A 21 9.97 -3.39 -6.57
N VAL A 22 10.14 -3.74 -5.28
CA VAL A 22 9.58 -4.96 -4.69
C VAL A 22 8.07 -5.05 -4.92
N ARG A 23 7.34 -3.93 -4.78
CA ARG A 23 5.89 -3.89 -5.02
C ARG A 23 5.51 -4.33 -6.43
N ILE A 24 6.26 -3.93 -7.45
CA ILE A 24 5.99 -4.29 -8.84
C ILE A 24 6.27 -5.78 -9.08
N TYR A 25 7.39 -6.29 -8.58
CA TYR A 25 7.71 -7.71 -8.69
C TYR A 25 6.68 -8.59 -7.95
N LEU A 26 6.28 -8.17 -6.75
CA LEU A 26 5.27 -8.86 -5.97
C LEU A 26 3.91 -8.88 -6.68
N PHE A 27 3.50 -7.77 -7.30
CA PHE A 27 2.28 -7.71 -8.09
C PHE A 27 2.28 -8.74 -9.24
N VAL A 28 3.36 -8.79 -10.01
CA VAL A 28 3.50 -9.76 -11.12
C VAL A 28 3.51 -11.19 -10.59
N ALA A 29 4.24 -11.46 -9.50
CA ALA A 29 4.31 -12.78 -8.89
C ALA A 29 2.94 -13.25 -8.36
N VAL A 30 2.19 -12.36 -7.71
CA VAL A 30 0.84 -12.66 -7.19
C VAL A 30 -0.11 -12.98 -8.34
N LEU A 31 -0.12 -12.20 -9.43
CA LEU A 31 -0.99 -12.48 -10.57
C LEU A 31 -0.63 -13.81 -11.25
N ALA A 32 0.66 -14.10 -11.42
CA ALA A 32 1.12 -15.36 -12.00
C ALA A 32 0.71 -16.55 -11.11
N ALA A 33 0.94 -16.45 -9.80
CA ALA A 33 0.56 -17.48 -8.84
C ALA A 33 -0.96 -17.66 -8.77
N TRP A 34 -1.74 -16.58 -8.86
CA TRP A 34 -3.20 -16.64 -8.92
C TRP A 34 -3.70 -17.36 -10.17
N ALA A 35 -3.14 -17.04 -11.34
CA ALA A 35 -3.51 -17.69 -12.59
C ALA A 35 -3.21 -19.20 -12.54
N ALA A 36 -2.01 -19.57 -12.06
CA ALA A 36 -1.63 -20.96 -11.88
C ALA A 36 -2.53 -21.68 -10.88
N ALA A 37 -2.82 -21.06 -9.73
CA ALA A 37 -3.72 -21.61 -8.73
C ALA A 37 -5.13 -21.81 -9.30
N THR A 38 -5.65 -20.85 -10.07
CA THR A 38 -6.97 -20.94 -10.70
C THR A 38 -7.05 -22.13 -11.66
N ILE A 39 -6.06 -22.30 -12.53
CA ILE A 39 -6.00 -23.44 -13.46
C ILE A 39 -5.92 -24.76 -12.68
N ALA A 40 -5.04 -24.85 -11.68
CA ALA A 40 -4.86 -26.05 -10.89
C ALA A 40 -6.13 -26.41 -10.09
N THR A 41 -6.78 -25.45 -9.44
CA THR A 41 -7.97 -25.74 -8.62
C THR A 41 -9.18 -26.08 -9.48
N THR A 42 -9.34 -25.46 -10.66
CA THR A 42 -10.44 -25.82 -11.59
C THR A 42 -10.37 -27.25 -12.12
N THR A 43 -9.18 -27.86 -12.13
CA THR A 43 -8.99 -29.24 -12.62
C THR A 43 -9.01 -30.29 -11.51
N LEU A 44 -8.74 -29.89 -10.25
CA LEU A 44 -8.51 -30.82 -9.15
C LEU A 44 -9.54 -30.74 -8.01
N VAL A 45 -10.32 -29.66 -7.93
CA VAL A 45 -11.14 -29.36 -6.75
C VAL A 45 -12.57 -29.01 -7.18
N THR A 46 -13.55 -29.46 -6.40
CA THR A 46 -14.95 -29.10 -6.62
C THR A 46 -15.24 -27.67 -6.14
N LEU A 47 -16.29 -27.07 -6.70
CA LEU A 47 -16.84 -25.84 -6.16
C LEU A 47 -17.39 -26.08 -4.73
N PRO A 48 -17.36 -25.06 -3.85
CA PRO A 48 -16.86 -23.69 -4.05
C PRO A 48 -15.34 -23.53 -3.78
N VAL A 49 -14.68 -24.54 -3.22
CA VAL A 49 -13.27 -24.45 -2.76
C VAL A 49 -12.34 -24.06 -3.90
N ALA A 50 -12.65 -24.47 -5.14
CA ALA A 50 -11.85 -24.14 -6.31
C ALA A 50 -11.65 -22.64 -6.55
N THR A 51 -12.57 -21.77 -6.10
CA THR A 51 -12.46 -20.30 -6.27
C THR A 51 -11.98 -19.59 -5.01
N LEU A 52 -12.11 -20.21 -3.82
CA LEU A 52 -11.71 -19.57 -2.57
C LEU A 52 -10.19 -19.52 -2.40
N LEU A 53 -9.46 -20.57 -2.79
CA LEU A 53 -8.01 -20.60 -2.65
C LEU A 53 -7.30 -19.55 -3.52
N PRO A 54 -7.61 -19.40 -4.83
CA PRO A 54 -6.99 -18.34 -5.61
C PRO A 54 -7.44 -16.94 -5.16
N LEU A 55 -8.69 -16.78 -4.67
CA LEU A 55 -9.15 -15.52 -4.09
C LEU A 55 -8.36 -15.13 -2.83
N LEU A 56 -8.06 -16.10 -1.96
CA LEU A 56 -7.24 -15.86 -0.77
C LEU A 56 -5.82 -15.40 -1.15
N LEU A 57 -5.26 -15.98 -2.21
CA LEU A 57 -3.96 -15.57 -2.74
C LEU A 57 -3.99 -14.14 -3.29
N LEU A 58 -5.05 -13.76 -4.02
CA LEU A 58 -5.26 -12.37 -4.44
C LEU A 58 -5.37 -11.43 -3.23
N ALA A 59 -6.15 -11.82 -2.21
CA ALA A 59 -6.33 -11.02 -1.01
C ALA A 59 -5.02 -10.80 -0.25
N GLY A 60 -4.26 -11.86 0.01
CA GLY A 60 -2.96 -11.79 0.68
C GLY A 60 -1.94 -10.96 -0.12
N GLY A 61 -1.87 -11.16 -1.44
CA GLY A 61 -1.00 -10.39 -2.31
C GLY A 61 -1.35 -8.91 -2.35
N PHE A 62 -2.63 -8.58 -2.42
CA PHE A 62 -3.12 -7.20 -2.35
C PHE A 62 -2.76 -6.54 -1.01
N GLU A 63 -2.98 -7.22 0.13
CA GLU A 63 -2.64 -6.67 1.44
C GLU A 63 -1.13 -6.40 1.56
N ALA A 64 -0.28 -7.31 1.10
CA ALA A 64 1.16 -7.11 1.11
C ALA A 64 1.58 -5.88 0.28
N ILE A 65 1.02 -5.71 -0.92
CA ILE A 65 1.23 -4.53 -1.79
C ILE A 65 0.72 -3.25 -1.10
N PHE A 66 -0.45 -3.31 -0.46
CA PHE A 66 -1.04 -2.18 0.23
C PHE A 66 -0.19 -1.72 1.43
N GLN A 67 0.33 -2.66 2.23
CA GLN A 67 1.25 -2.35 3.33
C GLN A 67 2.59 -1.78 2.85
N LEU A 68 3.16 -2.34 1.78
CA LEU A 68 4.37 -1.79 1.15
C LEU A 68 4.14 -0.36 0.65
N HIS A 69 3.03 -0.11 -0.05
CA HIS A 69 2.69 1.21 -0.58
C HIS A 69 2.51 2.23 0.54
N THR A 70 1.66 1.95 1.53
CA THR A 70 1.39 2.89 2.64
C THR A 70 2.63 3.16 3.48
N GLY A 71 3.51 2.18 3.65
CA GLY A 71 4.81 2.35 4.31
C GLY A 71 5.74 3.32 3.56
N VAL A 72 5.92 3.12 2.25
CA VAL A 72 6.75 3.99 1.40
C VAL A 72 6.21 5.42 1.39
N GLU A 73 4.90 5.55 1.25
CA GLU A 73 4.19 6.82 1.28
C GLU A 73 4.42 7.59 2.58
N ARG A 74 4.41 6.89 3.72
CA ARG A 74 4.69 7.50 5.04
C ARG A 74 6.13 7.99 5.14
N ILE A 75 7.10 7.21 4.67
CA ILE A 75 8.51 7.63 4.63
C ILE A 75 8.68 8.85 3.72
N GLY A 76 8.04 8.86 2.55
CA GLY A 76 8.07 10.00 1.64
C GLY A 76 7.54 11.29 2.28
N ARG A 77 6.45 11.20 3.04
CA ARG A 77 5.90 12.35 3.79
C ARG A 77 6.80 12.80 4.94
N TYR A 78 7.43 11.87 5.65
CA TYR A 78 8.43 12.22 6.65
C TYR A 78 9.58 13.01 6.01
N LEU A 79 10.12 12.52 4.89
CA LEU A 79 11.14 13.24 4.13
C LEU A 79 10.67 14.63 3.70
N GLN A 80 9.42 14.75 3.22
CA GLN A 80 8.84 16.04 2.83
C GLN A 80 8.85 17.05 3.99
N VAL A 81 8.42 16.63 5.19
CA VAL A 81 8.29 17.55 6.33
C VAL A 81 9.63 17.84 7.01
N PHE A 82 10.51 16.85 7.14
CA PHE A 82 11.76 17.01 7.91
C PHE A 82 12.96 17.42 7.05
N TYR A 83 12.93 17.16 5.75
CA TYR A 83 14.02 17.49 4.82
C TYR A 83 13.61 18.40 3.66
N GLY A 84 12.32 18.60 3.40
CA GLY A 84 11.83 19.44 2.30
C GLY A 84 11.93 20.95 2.54
N ASP A 85 11.99 21.36 3.82
CA ASP A 85 12.12 22.77 4.25
C ASP A 85 13.48 23.06 4.90
N VAL A 86 14.47 22.17 4.75
CA VAL A 86 15.80 22.40 5.31
C VAL A 86 16.54 23.34 4.37
N ASP A 87 16.43 24.63 4.70
CA ASP A 87 17.39 25.72 4.51
C ASP A 87 17.89 25.95 3.06
N ASP A 88 17.75 27.17 2.53
CA ASP A 88 18.17 27.61 1.19
C ASP A 88 19.67 27.36 0.88
N SER A 89 20.44 26.90 1.88
CA SER A 89 21.86 26.53 1.83
C SER A 89 22.14 25.17 1.18
N VAL A 90 21.16 24.27 1.08
CA VAL A 90 21.24 23.05 0.28
C VAL A 90 20.15 23.13 -0.77
N PRO A 91 20.46 23.13 -2.08
CA PRO A 91 19.42 23.12 -3.09
C PRO A 91 18.67 21.79 -2.97
N VAL A 92 17.60 21.77 -2.19
CA VAL A 92 16.50 20.82 -2.36
C VAL A 92 16.01 21.11 -3.76
N ARG A 93 16.56 20.35 -4.71
CA ARG A 93 16.56 20.67 -6.12
C ARG A 93 15.13 20.98 -6.54
N GLU A 94 14.90 22.17 -7.08
CA GLU A 94 13.58 22.73 -7.40
C GLU A 94 12.65 21.73 -8.12
N TRP A 95 13.21 20.82 -8.91
CA TRP A 95 12.44 19.75 -9.56
C TRP A 95 11.64 18.87 -8.59
N GLU A 96 12.13 18.59 -7.37
CA GLU A 96 11.42 17.75 -6.40
C GLU A 96 10.21 18.46 -5.83
N ARG A 97 10.37 19.75 -5.49
CA ARG A 97 9.26 20.62 -5.07
C ARG A 97 8.24 20.74 -6.20
N THR A 98 8.70 21.00 -7.43
CA THR A 98 7.84 21.06 -8.63
C THR A 98 7.11 19.75 -8.88
N ALA A 99 7.78 18.59 -8.74
CA ALA A 99 7.14 17.28 -8.88
C ALA A 99 6.08 17.02 -7.79
N MET A 100 6.35 17.44 -6.55
CA MET A 100 5.41 17.35 -5.44
C MET A 100 4.21 18.27 -5.63
N ASP A 101 4.43 19.49 -6.13
CA ASP A 101 3.39 20.48 -6.39
C ASP A 101 2.51 20.02 -7.56
N TYR A 102 3.12 19.48 -8.62
CA TYR A 102 2.38 18.82 -9.70
C TYR A 102 1.49 17.69 -9.18
N GLY A 103 2.03 16.78 -8.36
CA GLY A 103 1.26 15.68 -7.77
C GLY A 103 0.22 16.12 -6.72
N ARG A 104 0.26 17.37 -6.25
CA ARG A 104 -0.80 17.98 -5.43
C ARG A 104 -1.89 18.61 -6.28
N SER A 105 -1.50 19.35 -7.33
CA SER A 105 -2.39 20.07 -8.23
C SER A 105 -3.17 19.15 -9.16
N PHE A 106 -2.61 17.98 -9.51
CA PHE A 106 -3.23 17.02 -10.42
C PHE A 106 -3.43 15.65 -9.72
N PRO A 107 -4.37 15.57 -8.77
CA PRO A 107 -4.71 14.30 -8.11
C PRO A 107 -5.41 13.38 -9.10
N GLY A 108 -4.75 12.31 -9.54
CA GLY A 108 -5.34 11.37 -10.50
C GLY A 108 -4.37 10.49 -11.27
N GLY A 109 -3.17 10.26 -10.74
CA GLY A 109 -2.16 9.40 -11.36
C GLY A 109 -2.56 7.92 -11.46
N SER A 110 -1.65 7.10 -11.97
CA SER A 110 -1.85 5.65 -12.09
C SER A 110 -2.26 5.04 -10.75
N ASP A 111 -3.15 4.04 -10.81
CA ASP A 111 -3.64 3.30 -9.65
C ASP A 111 -2.49 2.53 -8.99
N SER A 112 -1.85 3.16 -7.99
CA SER A 112 -0.64 2.69 -7.31
C SER A 112 -0.82 1.38 -6.55
N LEU A 113 -2.07 0.96 -6.33
CA LEU A 113 -2.45 -0.28 -5.68
C LEU A 113 -2.81 -1.38 -6.68
N PHE A 114 -2.79 -1.09 -7.99
CA PHE A 114 -3.26 -1.99 -9.04
C PHE A 114 -4.68 -2.50 -8.78
N THR A 115 -5.51 -1.68 -8.13
CA THR A 115 -6.88 -2.01 -7.69
C THR A 115 -7.72 -2.55 -8.83
N LEU A 116 -7.61 -1.95 -10.03
CA LEU A 116 -8.34 -2.40 -11.21
C LEU A 116 -7.98 -3.84 -11.61
N PHE A 117 -6.70 -4.21 -11.55
CA PHE A 117 -6.25 -5.56 -11.90
C PHE A 117 -6.73 -6.60 -10.89
N PHE A 118 -6.64 -6.29 -9.59
CA PHE A 118 -7.18 -7.16 -8.54
C PHE A 118 -8.70 -7.30 -8.64
N PHE A 119 -9.41 -6.23 -9.00
CA PHE A 119 -10.86 -6.27 -9.22
C PHE A 119 -11.21 -7.20 -10.38
N PHE A 120 -10.56 -7.05 -11.54
CA PHE A 120 -10.82 -7.95 -12.67
C PHE A 120 -10.43 -9.39 -12.38
N ALA A 121 -9.31 -9.63 -11.71
CA ALA A 121 -8.93 -10.97 -11.27
C ALA A 121 -10.00 -11.57 -10.34
N THR A 122 -10.57 -10.77 -9.42
CA THR A 122 -11.68 -11.20 -8.55
C THR A 122 -12.93 -11.57 -9.35
N VAL A 123 -13.30 -10.76 -10.35
CA VAL A 123 -14.45 -11.06 -11.22
C VAL A 123 -14.22 -12.33 -12.02
N ILE A 124 -13.06 -12.48 -12.66
CA ILE A 124 -12.68 -13.68 -13.42
C ILE A 124 -12.68 -14.91 -12.51
N ASN A 125 -12.16 -14.78 -11.29
CA ASN A 125 -12.14 -15.85 -10.30
C ASN A 125 -13.54 -16.33 -9.89
N PHE A 126 -14.56 -15.48 -10.03
CA PHE A 126 -15.95 -15.83 -9.72
C PHE A 126 -16.68 -16.51 -10.88
N VAL A 127 -16.17 -16.41 -12.12
CA VAL A 127 -16.80 -16.97 -13.33
C VAL A 127 -17.12 -18.47 -13.20
N PRO A 128 -16.24 -19.35 -12.68
CA PRO A 128 -16.56 -20.76 -12.53
C PRO A 128 -17.79 -21.02 -11.66
N VAL A 129 -18.04 -20.21 -10.63
CA VAL A 129 -19.24 -20.33 -9.79
C VAL A 129 -20.49 -19.99 -10.59
N MET A 130 -20.42 -18.96 -11.45
CA MET A 130 -21.56 -18.55 -12.29
C MET A 130 -21.88 -19.55 -13.41
N LEU A 131 -20.87 -20.31 -13.87
CA LEU A 131 -21.00 -21.27 -14.95
C LEU A 131 -21.16 -22.72 -14.47
N ALA A 132 -21.37 -22.95 -13.17
CA ALA A 132 -21.54 -24.28 -12.63
C ALA A 132 -22.78 -24.99 -13.23
N VAL A 133 -22.59 -26.19 -13.80
CA VAL A 133 -23.63 -27.02 -14.44
C VAL A 133 -23.94 -28.22 -13.53
N PRO A 134 -25.22 -28.65 -13.37
CA PRO A 134 -26.43 -28.17 -14.06
C PRO A 134 -26.95 -26.83 -13.55
N GLU A 135 -26.86 -26.53 -12.26
CA GLU A 135 -27.13 -25.21 -11.69
C GLU A 135 -26.26 -24.98 -10.44
N PRO A 136 -25.80 -23.74 -10.19
CA PRO A 136 -25.07 -23.40 -8.98
C PRO A 136 -25.96 -23.54 -7.75
N GLN A 137 -25.48 -24.22 -6.70
CA GLN A 137 -26.27 -24.34 -5.47
C GLN A 137 -26.43 -22.96 -4.82
N PRO A 138 -27.62 -22.59 -4.31
CA PRO A 138 -27.83 -21.27 -3.70
C PRO A 138 -26.84 -20.95 -2.58
N ILE A 139 -26.45 -21.95 -1.79
CA ILE A 139 -25.47 -21.77 -0.72
C ILE A 139 -24.06 -21.49 -1.25
N GLU A 140 -23.66 -22.11 -2.36
CA GLU A 140 -22.37 -21.83 -3.01
C GLU A 140 -22.32 -20.40 -3.53
N LEU A 141 -23.41 -19.92 -4.14
CA LEU A 141 -23.54 -18.54 -4.60
C LEU A 141 -23.46 -17.54 -3.45
N VAL A 142 -24.18 -17.80 -2.36
CA VAL A 142 -24.18 -16.92 -1.18
C VAL A 142 -22.78 -16.87 -0.55
N VAL A 143 -22.14 -18.02 -0.34
CA VAL A 143 -20.82 -18.09 0.28
C VAL A 143 -19.75 -17.51 -0.63
N ALA A 144 -19.61 -18.02 -1.86
CA ALA A 144 -18.59 -17.54 -2.77
C ALA A 144 -18.84 -16.08 -3.14
N GLY A 145 -20.06 -15.72 -3.52
CA GLY A 145 -20.43 -14.34 -3.85
C GLY A 145 -20.19 -13.38 -2.68
N GLY A 146 -20.54 -13.79 -1.45
CA GLY A 146 -20.27 -13.02 -0.24
C GLY A 146 -18.79 -12.75 -0.03
N VAL A 147 -17.94 -13.78 -0.12
CA VAL A 147 -16.48 -13.61 0.07
C VAL A 147 -15.85 -12.76 -1.04
N HIS A 148 -16.29 -12.91 -2.29
CA HIS A 148 -15.82 -12.06 -3.40
C HIS A 148 -16.25 -10.60 -3.23
N ALA A 149 -17.50 -10.36 -2.79
CA ALA A 149 -18.00 -9.03 -2.50
C ALA A 149 -17.23 -8.37 -1.35
N LEU A 150 -16.89 -9.13 -0.29
CA LEU A 150 -16.05 -8.65 0.81
C LEU A 150 -14.67 -8.22 0.30
N PHE A 151 -14.02 -9.02 -0.55
CA PHE A 151 -12.72 -8.65 -1.10
C PHE A 151 -12.82 -7.42 -2.02
N ALA A 152 -13.82 -7.35 -2.91
CA ALA A 152 -14.05 -6.16 -3.74
C ALA A 152 -14.31 -4.90 -2.89
N GLY A 153 -15.10 -5.02 -1.81
CA GLY A 153 -15.29 -3.95 -0.84
C GLY A 153 -13.99 -3.51 -0.18
N ARG A 154 -13.12 -4.46 0.20
CA ARG A 154 -11.80 -4.19 0.76
C ARG A 154 -10.91 -3.39 -0.20
N LEU A 155 -10.93 -3.69 -1.50
CA LEU A 155 -10.22 -2.94 -2.55
C LEU A 155 -10.67 -1.46 -2.57
N VAL A 156 -11.99 -1.23 -2.57
CA VAL A 156 -12.58 0.11 -2.56
C VAL A 156 -12.19 0.88 -1.29
N ILE A 157 -12.27 0.24 -0.13
CA ILE A 157 -11.88 0.83 1.16
C ILE A 157 -10.39 1.22 1.14
N ALA A 158 -9.51 0.35 0.64
CA ALA A 158 -8.08 0.62 0.55
C ALA A 158 -7.79 1.88 -0.27
N ARG A 159 -8.42 1.98 -1.45
CA ARG A 159 -8.25 3.12 -2.36
C ARG A 159 -8.75 4.42 -1.74
N ARG A 160 -9.87 4.39 -1.02
CA ARG A 160 -10.37 5.56 -0.28
C ARG A 160 -9.50 5.91 0.91
N TYR A 161 -8.91 4.92 1.56
CA TYR A 161 -8.03 5.13 2.71
C TYR A 161 -6.70 5.75 2.28
N SER A 162 -6.06 5.26 1.21
CA SER A 162 -4.79 5.80 0.71
C SER A 162 -4.90 7.29 0.34
N GLY A 163 -6.01 7.70 -0.28
CA GLY A 163 -6.28 9.10 -0.59
C GLY A 163 -6.38 10.00 0.65
N ARG A 164 -7.06 9.53 1.71
CA ARG A 164 -7.25 10.30 2.96
C ARG A 164 -6.02 10.30 3.86
N GLN A 165 -5.27 9.20 3.88
CA GLN A 165 -4.13 9.02 4.78
C GLN A 165 -3.04 10.08 4.54
N ARG A 166 -2.85 10.53 3.30
CA ARG A 166 -1.83 11.52 2.94
C ARG A 166 -1.93 12.80 3.77
N ALA A 167 -3.13 13.37 3.88
CA ALA A 167 -3.36 14.61 4.63
C ALA A 167 -3.14 14.42 6.13
N LEU A 168 -3.64 13.31 6.69
CA LEU A 168 -3.51 12.98 8.10
C LEU A 168 -2.05 12.78 8.52
N ASP A 169 -1.29 12.04 7.71
CA ASP A 169 0.14 11.80 7.99
C ASP A 169 0.95 13.09 7.91
N LEU A 170 0.70 13.96 6.92
CA LEU A 170 1.38 15.26 6.81
C LEU A 170 1.09 16.16 8.02
N GLU A 171 -0.18 16.29 8.42
CA GLU A 171 -0.55 17.10 9.58
C GLU A 171 0.14 16.58 10.86
N ARG A 172 0.14 15.26 11.08
CA ARG A 172 0.84 14.65 12.22
C ARG A 172 2.34 14.91 12.21
N PHE A 173 2.99 14.84 11.05
CA PHE A 173 4.42 15.15 10.93
C PHE A 173 4.70 16.64 11.17
N HIS A 174 3.86 17.55 10.68
CA HIS A 174 4.02 18.98 10.98
C HIS A 174 3.84 19.27 12.48
N GLN A 175 2.87 18.63 13.14
CA GLN A 175 2.70 18.73 14.60
C GLN A 175 3.95 18.25 15.34
N MET A 176 4.50 17.09 14.95
CA MET A 176 5.74 16.56 15.55
C MET A 176 6.93 17.51 15.34
N ARG A 177 7.11 18.06 14.13
CA ARG A 177 8.20 19.00 13.85
C ARG A 177 8.09 20.28 14.66
N ARG A 178 6.89 20.84 14.81
CA ARG A 178 6.63 22.01 15.67
C ARG A 178 6.96 21.72 17.13
N ALA A 179 6.58 20.55 17.64
CA ALA A 179 6.88 20.14 19.02
C ALA A 179 8.38 20.02 19.28
N ILE A 180 9.14 19.44 18.33
CA ILE A 180 10.61 19.36 18.40
C ILE A 180 11.24 20.75 18.40
N GLY A 181 10.81 21.65 17.52
CA GLY A 181 11.33 23.02 17.42
C GLY A 181 11.02 23.91 18.63
N ALA A 182 9.91 23.66 19.32
CA ALA A 182 9.51 24.41 20.52
C ALA A 182 10.23 23.97 21.81
N GLY A 183 11.24 23.10 21.72
CA GLY A 183 11.92 22.53 22.91
C GLY A 183 11.05 21.52 23.68
N GLY A 184 10.05 20.93 23.02
CA GLY A 184 9.17 19.93 23.63
C GLY A 184 9.94 18.70 24.12
N PRO A 185 9.49 18.07 25.23
CA PRO A 185 10.25 17.03 25.91
C PRO A 185 10.22 15.74 25.08
N VAL A 186 11.29 15.48 24.35
CA VAL A 186 11.60 14.14 23.87
C VAL A 186 13.00 13.82 24.39
N GLY A 187 13.07 13.24 25.60
CA GLY A 187 14.30 12.61 26.10
C GLY A 187 14.95 13.23 27.34
N ARG A 188 14.21 13.45 28.44
CA ARG A 188 14.79 13.52 29.80
C ARG A 188 14.14 12.49 30.73
N GLU A 189 14.22 11.21 30.38
CA GLU A 189 13.88 10.10 31.30
C GLU A 189 15.00 9.04 31.42
N GLY A 190 16.17 9.26 30.83
CA GLY A 190 17.30 8.31 30.89
C GLY A 190 18.45 8.70 31.83
N GLN A 191 18.35 9.79 32.58
CA GLN A 191 19.46 10.29 33.41
C GLN A 191 18.99 10.63 34.82
N GLN A 192 18.59 9.61 35.58
CA GLN A 192 18.68 9.60 37.04
C GLN A 192 18.41 8.18 37.58
N ASN A 193 19.24 7.77 38.55
CA ASN A 193 19.24 6.54 39.34
C ASN A 193 20.05 5.40 38.69
N GLY A 194 21.29 5.10 39.08
CA GLY A 194 22.11 5.40 40.26
C GLY A 194 23.17 4.26 40.35
N PRO A 195 23.81 3.99 41.49
CA PRO A 195 24.34 4.86 42.54
C PRO A 195 25.78 5.35 42.26
#